data_AF-A0A958QKK0-F1
#
_entry.id   AF-A0A958QKK0-F1
#
_cell.length_a   1.000
_cell.length_b   1.000
_cell.length_c   1.000
_cell.angle_alpha   90.00
_cell.angle_beta   90.00
_cell.angle_gamma   90.00
#
_symmetry.space_group_name_H-M   'P 1'
#
loop_
_entity.id
_entity.type
_entity.pdbx_description
1 polymer ?
#
loop_
_entity_poly.entity_id
_entity_poly.type
_entity_poly.pdbx_seq_one_letter_code
_entity_poly.pdbx_strand_id
1 'polypeptide(L)'
;MILILVFLNLVFAQNLSDLPGLIPLTSIRQAASDLSYNGKLLSPDEARSHVESGKIKDLSMLDPDPTSILWKTKVEWSESDKTLSSPEKNIPLDLNRPFEFLENSTEAVGRFGFAISQKDSHGTLRVYRVRLDTRNHNVLLRRNLLRKIGYNVPATVYAPKLEITFKGDYTRDSFIKDITHYTFLEPERWLTQKLPA
;
A
#
# COMPACT_ATOMS: atom_id res chain seq x y z
N MET A 1 -1.34 68.23 -25.50
CA MET A 1 -1.59 66.98 -26.25
C MET A 1 -1.04 65.85 -25.38
N ILE A 2 -1.88 65.27 -24.51
CA ILE A 2 -1.46 64.30 -23.48
C ILE A 2 -1.82 62.89 -23.96
N LEU A 3 -0.77 62.09 -24.07
CA LEU A 3 -0.74 60.67 -24.41
C LEU A 3 -1.26 59.86 -23.20
N ILE A 4 -2.36 59.12 -23.36
CA ILE A 4 -2.81 58.13 -22.36
C ILE A 4 -2.62 56.74 -22.97
N LEU A 5 -1.52 56.11 -22.59
CA LEU A 5 -1.23 54.69 -22.83
C LEU A 5 -2.13 53.87 -21.90
N VAL A 6 -3.15 53.23 -22.44
CA VAL A 6 -3.93 52.20 -21.72
C VAL A 6 -3.10 50.92 -21.72
N PHE A 7 -2.34 50.69 -20.64
CA PHE A 7 -1.74 49.40 -20.36
C PHE A 7 -2.86 48.43 -19.96
N LEU A 8 -3.32 47.66 -20.94
CA LEU A 8 -4.24 46.54 -20.73
C LEU A 8 -3.50 45.49 -19.89
N ASN A 9 -3.84 45.40 -18.61
CA ASN A 9 -3.38 44.32 -17.74
C ASN A 9 -4.01 43.01 -18.22
N LEU A 10 -3.36 42.34 -19.17
CA LEU A 10 -3.51 40.89 -19.35
C LEU A 10 -2.89 40.22 -18.13
N VAL A 11 -3.67 40.17 -17.05
CA VAL A 11 -3.43 39.20 -15.98
C VAL A 11 -3.63 37.84 -16.62
N PHE A 12 -2.51 37.16 -16.92
CA PHE A 12 -2.53 35.74 -17.23
C PHE A 12 -3.33 35.04 -16.14
N ALA A 13 -4.52 34.58 -16.48
CA ALA A 13 -5.29 33.67 -15.65
C ALA A 13 -4.51 32.35 -15.58
N GLN A 14 -3.55 32.28 -14.67
CA GLN A 14 -2.96 31.00 -14.33
C GLN A 14 -4.07 30.16 -13.72
N ASN A 15 -4.33 28.99 -14.31
CA ASN A 15 -5.28 28.03 -13.75
C ASN A 15 -4.89 27.77 -12.30
N LEU A 16 -5.73 28.22 -11.38
CA LEU A 16 -5.48 28.12 -9.93
C LEU A 16 -5.16 26.69 -9.52
N SER A 17 -5.63 25.68 -10.26
CA SER A 17 -5.43 24.24 -10.03
C SER A 17 -3.98 23.75 -10.03
N ASP A 18 -3.02 24.54 -10.55
CA ASP A 18 -1.61 24.14 -10.64
C ASP A 18 -0.70 24.90 -9.66
N LEU A 19 -1.28 25.62 -8.69
CA LEU A 19 -0.50 26.24 -7.62
C LEU A 19 0.12 25.18 -6.70
N PRO A 20 1.37 25.37 -6.24
CA PRO A 20 1.99 24.46 -5.29
C PRO A 20 1.15 24.36 -4.01
N GLY A 21 0.75 23.14 -3.66
CA GLY A 21 -0.11 22.85 -2.50
C GLY A 21 -1.57 22.55 -2.82
N LEU A 22 -2.01 22.68 -4.08
CA LEU A 22 -3.31 22.21 -4.54
C LEU A 22 -3.23 20.81 -5.15
N ILE A 23 -4.36 20.11 -5.20
CA ILE A 23 -4.45 18.79 -5.82
C ILE A 23 -4.66 18.98 -7.34
N PRO A 24 -3.68 18.57 -8.17
CA PRO A 24 -3.73 18.82 -9.61
C PRO A 24 -4.86 18.01 -10.27
N LEU A 25 -5.82 18.73 -10.85
CA LEU A 25 -6.92 18.12 -11.58
C LEU A 25 -6.49 17.64 -12.97
N THR A 26 -5.45 18.22 -13.56
CA THR A 26 -5.00 17.91 -14.93
C THR A 26 -4.28 16.56 -15.05
N SER A 27 -4.06 15.85 -13.94
CA SER A 27 -3.34 14.58 -13.95
C SER A 27 -4.19 13.41 -14.46
N ILE A 28 -3.54 12.35 -14.97
CA ILE A 28 -4.14 11.05 -15.29
C ILE A 28 -4.89 10.44 -14.07
N ARG A 29 -4.65 10.97 -12.87
CA ARG A 29 -5.21 10.44 -11.63
C ARG A 29 -6.59 11.02 -11.37
N GLN A 30 -7.54 10.13 -11.13
CA GLN A 30 -8.88 10.51 -10.69
C GLN A 30 -8.85 11.00 -9.24
N ALA A 31 -9.87 11.79 -8.87
CA ALA A 31 -10.13 12.12 -7.47
C ALA A 31 -10.38 10.83 -6.67
N ALA A 32 -10.19 10.91 -5.35
CA ALA A 32 -10.46 9.78 -4.48
C ALA A 32 -11.95 9.39 -4.54
N SER A 33 -12.22 8.08 -4.49
CA SER A 33 -13.56 7.51 -4.65
C SER A 33 -14.41 7.56 -3.38
N ASP A 34 -13.83 8.01 -2.28
CA ASP A 34 -14.45 8.05 -0.96
C ASP A 34 -14.64 9.48 -0.45
N LEU A 35 -14.58 10.51 -1.31
CA LEU A 35 -14.79 11.90 -0.87
C LEU A 35 -16.27 12.20 -0.66
N SER A 36 -16.58 12.98 0.37
CA SER A 36 -17.95 13.41 0.68
C SER A 36 -18.07 14.93 0.68
N TYR A 37 -19.25 15.44 0.29
CA TYR A 37 -19.60 16.85 0.36
C TYR A 37 -21.01 17.01 0.91
N ASN A 38 -21.18 17.79 1.98
CA ASN A 38 -22.45 17.98 2.69
C ASN A 38 -23.14 16.66 3.07
N GLY A 39 -22.37 15.66 3.49
CA GLY A 39 -22.88 14.35 3.90
C GLY A 39 -23.29 13.42 2.77
N LYS A 40 -23.03 13.77 1.50
CA LYS A 40 -23.24 12.91 0.34
C LYS A 40 -21.88 12.45 -0.21
N LEU A 41 -21.73 11.14 -0.39
CA LEU A 41 -20.61 10.55 -1.13
C LEU A 41 -20.60 11.05 -2.58
N LEU A 42 -19.43 11.51 -3.04
CA LEU A 42 -19.21 11.96 -4.41
C LEU A 42 -18.46 10.87 -5.18
N SER A 43 -18.88 10.66 -6.42
CA SER A 43 -18.02 9.99 -7.40
C SER A 43 -16.79 10.85 -7.73
N PRO A 44 -15.70 10.25 -8.24
CA PRO A 44 -14.51 10.99 -8.64
C PRO A 44 -14.79 12.14 -9.63
N ASP A 45 -15.71 11.92 -10.57
CA ASP A 45 -16.08 12.92 -11.59
C ASP A 45 -16.94 14.05 -10.99
N GLU A 46 -17.83 13.74 -10.05
CA GLU A 46 -18.60 14.76 -9.31
C GLU A 46 -17.68 15.64 -8.46
N ALA A 47 -16.73 15.03 -7.73
CA ALA A 47 -15.75 15.75 -6.92
C ALA A 47 -14.91 16.69 -7.77
N ARG A 48 -14.43 16.21 -8.92
CA ARG A 48 -13.73 17.03 -9.92
C ARG A 48 -14.60 18.19 -10.41
N SER A 49 -15.83 17.89 -10.79
CA SER A 49 -16.80 18.89 -11.27
C SER A 49 -17.07 19.97 -10.22
N HIS A 50 -17.03 19.63 -8.92
CA HIS A 50 -17.21 20.61 -7.84
C HIS A 50 -16.05 21.61 -7.76
N VAL A 51 -14.81 21.18 -8.04
CA VAL A 51 -13.67 22.09 -8.13
C VAL A 51 -13.74 22.94 -9.40
N GLU A 52 -14.00 22.31 -10.55
CA GLU A 52 -14.06 22.98 -11.85
C GLU A 52 -15.20 24.03 -11.93
N SER A 53 -16.33 23.75 -11.28
CA SER A 53 -17.46 24.70 -11.15
C SER A 53 -17.25 25.77 -10.06
N GLY A 54 -16.16 25.70 -9.31
CA GLY A 54 -15.85 26.64 -8.22
C GLY A 54 -16.71 26.46 -6.96
N LYS A 55 -17.49 25.36 -6.85
CA LYS A 55 -18.25 25.04 -5.62
C LYS A 55 -17.33 24.77 -4.44
N ILE A 56 -16.17 24.19 -4.69
CA ILE A 56 -15.08 24.03 -3.74
C ILE A 56 -13.78 24.52 -4.38
N LYS A 57 -12.84 24.99 -3.58
CA LYS A 57 -11.57 25.54 -4.11
C LYS A 57 -10.58 24.43 -4.48
N ASP A 58 -10.56 23.34 -3.72
CA ASP A 58 -9.63 22.22 -3.91
C ASP A 58 -10.23 20.92 -3.37
N LEU A 59 -9.79 19.78 -3.91
CA LEU A 59 -10.18 18.45 -3.42
C LEU A 59 -9.73 18.21 -1.97
N SER A 60 -8.67 18.86 -1.51
CA SER A 60 -8.16 18.75 -0.14
C SER A 60 -9.11 19.33 0.91
N MET A 61 -10.17 20.03 0.48
CA MET A 61 -11.22 20.56 1.36
C MET A 61 -12.35 19.57 1.62
N LEU A 62 -12.34 18.41 0.94
CA LEU A 62 -13.32 17.36 1.13
C LEU A 62 -12.81 16.34 2.14
N ASP A 63 -13.66 15.96 3.07
CA ASP A 63 -13.40 14.85 3.98
C ASP A 63 -13.85 13.54 3.35
N PRO A 64 -13.15 12.42 3.62
CA PRO A 64 -13.63 11.12 3.23
C PRO A 64 -14.96 10.80 3.92
N ASP A 65 -15.81 10.05 3.21
CA ASP A 65 -17.09 9.57 3.71
C ASP A 65 -16.90 8.72 4.98
N PRO A 66 -17.72 8.90 6.02
CA PRO A 66 -17.60 8.14 7.27
C PRO A 66 -17.72 6.62 7.11
N THR A 67 -18.33 6.15 6.02
CA THR A 67 -18.48 4.72 5.68
C THR A 67 -17.33 4.18 4.82
N SER A 68 -16.31 5.00 4.53
CA SER A 68 -15.15 4.60 3.74
C SER A 68 -14.46 3.38 4.35
N ILE A 69 -14.19 2.39 3.49
CA ILE A 69 -13.34 1.25 3.84
C ILE A 69 -11.85 1.58 3.77
N LEU A 70 -11.48 2.68 3.10
CA LEU A 70 -10.10 3.09 2.84
C LEU A 70 -9.53 3.93 3.98
N TRP A 71 -10.36 4.79 4.57
CA TRP A 71 -9.95 5.76 5.58
C TRP A 71 -10.98 5.91 6.69
N LYS A 72 -10.54 6.15 7.93
CA LYS A 72 -11.39 6.35 9.10
C LYS A 72 -10.96 7.60 9.88
N THR A 73 -11.89 8.54 10.08
CA THR A 73 -11.66 9.81 10.79
C THR A 73 -11.26 9.62 12.25
N LYS A 74 -11.92 8.67 12.92
CA LYS A 74 -11.58 8.28 14.29
C LYS A 74 -10.81 7.00 14.21
N VAL A 75 -9.50 7.10 14.42
CA VAL A 75 -8.72 5.91 14.72
C VAL A 75 -9.06 5.52 16.15
N GLU A 76 -10.10 4.70 16.32
CA GLU A 76 -10.29 3.91 17.54
C GLU A 76 -9.15 2.90 17.58
N TRP A 77 -7.98 3.38 17.99
CA TRP A 77 -6.89 2.51 18.32
C TRP A 77 -7.38 1.62 19.45
N SER A 78 -7.58 0.35 19.14
CA SER A 78 -7.57 -0.69 20.15
C SER A 78 -6.35 -0.47 21.06
N GLU A 79 -6.42 -0.80 22.35
CA GLU A 79 -5.26 -0.81 23.24
C GLU A 79 -4.08 -1.61 22.62
N SER A 80 -4.40 -2.61 21.78
CA SER A 80 -3.44 -3.38 20.98
C SER A 80 -2.78 -2.58 19.84
N ASP A 81 -3.38 -1.50 19.36
CA ASP A 81 -2.79 -0.67 18.31
C ASP A 81 -2.02 0.54 18.86
N LYS A 82 -2.28 0.96 20.11
CA LYS A 82 -1.50 1.99 20.81
C LYS A 82 -0.07 1.54 21.10
N THR A 83 0.16 0.23 21.14
CA THR A 83 1.49 -0.37 21.21
C THR A 83 1.94 -0.75 19.80
N LEU A 84 3.13 -0.28 19.39
CA LEU A 84 3.78 -0.63 18.11
C LEU A 84 3.93 -2.15 17.88
N SER A 85 3.73 -2.95 18.93
CA SER A 85 3.97 -4.39 19.02
C SER A 85 2.76 -5.29 18.73
N SER A 86 1.56 -4.77 18.49
CA SER A 86 0.35 -5.63 18.54
C SER A 86 -0.57 -5.75 17.29
N PRO A 87 -0.27 -5.23 16.08
CA PRO A 87 -1.00 -5.67 14.90
C PRO A 87 -0.46 -6.97 14.29
N GLU A 88 0.72 -7.42 14.71
CA GLU A 88 1.29 -8.69 14.26
C GLU A 88 0.50 -9.90 14.79
N LYS A 89 -0.22 -9.73 15.91
CA LYS A 89 -1.05 -10.76 16.55
C LYS A 89 -2.31 -11.15 15.76
N ASN A 90 -2.68 -10.42 14.72
CA ASN A 90 -3.93 -10.66 13.99
C ASN A 90 -3.77 -11.49 12.72
N ILE A 91 -2.54 -11.76 12.27
CA ILE A 91 -2.33 -12.75 11.21
C ILE A 91 -2.08 -14.09 11.91
N PRO A 92 -2.95 -15.10 11.74
CA PRO A 92 -2.78 -16.42 12.35
C PRO A 92 -1.65 -17.18 11.64
N LEU A 93 -0.41 -16.76 11.90
CA LEU A 93 0.80 -17.27 11.29
C LEU A 93 1.53 -18.17 12.29
N ASP A 94 1.74 -19.43 11.96
CA ASP A 94 2.57 -20.32 12.75
C ASP A 94 3.96 -20.43 12.10
N LEU A 95 4.91 -19.63 12.60
CA LEU A 95 6.30 -19.61 12.12
C LEU A 95 7.10 -20.87 12.50
N ASN A 96 6.58 -21.71 13.40
CA ASN A 96 7.25 -22.95 13.83
C ASN A 96 6.90 -24.15 12.93
N ARG A 97 6.08 -23.94 11.90
CA ARG A 97 5.68 -24.98 10.95
C ARG A 97 6.05 -24.55 9.53
N PRO A 98 6.48 -25.49 8.68
CA PRO A 98 6.80 -25.17 7.30
C PRO A 98 5.56 -24.73 6.54
N PHE A 99 5.76 -23.81 5.59
CA PHE A 99 4.76 -23.36 4.65
C PHE A 99 4.94 -24.06 3.30
N GLU A 100 3.86 -24.35 2.59
CA GLU A 100 3.91 -24.88 1.23
C GLU A 100 4.06 -23.73 0.24
N PHE A 101 5.10 -23.80 -0.61
CA PHE A 101 5.26 -22.87 -1.74
C PHE A 101 4.16 -23.07 -2.78
N LEU A 102 3.56 -21.96 -3.23
CA LEU A 102 2.55 -21.97 -4.28
C LEU A 102 3.10 -21.45 -5.60
N GLU A 103 3.45 -20.16 -5.65
CA GLU A 103 3.87 -19.47 -6.87
C GLU A 103 4.68 -18.21 -6.59
N ASN A 104 5.45 -17.76 -7.58
CA ASN A 104 6.11 -16.45 -7.55
C ASN A 104 5.10 -15.35 -7.94
N SER A 105 5.26 -14.16 -7.38
CA SER A 105 4.47 -12.98 -7.74
C SER A 105 5.35 -11.92 -8.39
N THR A 106 4.85 -11.27 -9.43
CA THR A 106 5.54 -10.18 -10.11
C THR A 106 5.68 -8.98 -9.18
N GLU A 107 6.92 -8.54 -8.94
CA GLU A 107 7.27 -7.38 -8.11
C GLU A 107 8.26 -6.49 -8.87
N ALA A 108 8.46 -5.26 -8.38
CA ALA A 108 9.46 -4.35 -8.96
C ALA A 108 10.90 -4.84 -8.72
N VAL A 109 11.84 -4.42 -9.56
CA VAL A 109 13.27 -4.74 -9.42
C VAL A 109 13.78 -4.41 -8.01
N GLY A 110 14.58 -5.32 -7.43
CA GLY A 110 15.06 -5.20 -6.05
C GLY A 110 14.10 -5.77 -5.00
N ARG A 111 12.95 -6.29 -5.42
CA ARG A 111 11.98 -6.99 -4.57
C ARG A 111 11.68 -8.35 -5.14
N PHE A 112 11.40 -9.27 -4.25
CA PHE A 112 10.92 -10.60 -4.62
C PHE A 112 9.66 -10.91 -3.84
N GLY A 113 8.62 -11.35 -4.54
CA GLY A 113 7.34 -11.70 -3.94
C GLY A 113 6.92 -13.10 -4.35
N PHE A 114 6.23 -13.78 -3.44
CA PHE A 114 5.70 -15.12 -3.68
C PHE A 114 4.52 -15.41 -2.75
N ALA A 115 3.75 -16.44 -3.10
CA ALA A 115 2.64 -16.94 -2.31
C ALA A 115 3.04 -18.25 -1.62
N ILE A 116 2.68 -18.36 -0.34
CA ILE A 116 2.82 -19.56 0.46
C ILE A 116 1.50 -19.92 1.13
N SER A 117 1.35 -21.16 1.55
CA SER A 117 0.17 -21.60 2.28
C SER A 117 0.48 -22.46 3.49
N GLN A 118 -0.43 -22.43 4.45
CA GLN A 118 -0.38 -23.25 5.66
C GLN A 118 -1.81 -23.58 6.09
N LYS A 119 -2.03 -24.82 6.52
CA LYS A 119 -3.30 -25.20 7.16
C LYS A 119 -3.25 -24.81 8.62
N ASP A 120 -4.27 -24.11 9.09
CA ASP A 120 -4.40 -23.80 10.52
C ASP A 120 -4.78 -25.03 11.35
N SER A 121 -4.89 -24.85 12.67
CA SER A 121 -5.29 -25.91 13.61
C SER A 121 -6.66 -26.52 13.31
N HIS A 122 -7.52 -25.82 12.57
CA HIS A 122 -8.84 -26.27 12.15
C HIS A 122 -8.85 -26.86 10.74
N GLY A 123 -7.69 -27.01 10.10
CA GLY A 123 -7.55 -27.54 8.75
C GLY A 123 -7.89 -26.55 7.63
N THR A 124 -8.17 -25.28 7.95
CA THR A 124 -8.45 -24.25 6.96
C THR A 124 -7.16 -23.83 6.27
N LEU A 125 -7.14 -23.90 4.93
CA LEU A 125 -6.00 -23.45 4.14
C LEU A 125 -5.93 -21.92 4.15
N ARG A 126 -4.81 -21.37 4.62
CA ARG A 126 -4.52 -19.94 4.59
C ARG A 126 -3.41 -19.66 3.61
N VAL A 127 -3.61 -18.65 2.78
CA VAL A 127 -2.63 -18.21 1.80
C VAL A 127 -2.06 -16.87 2.23
N TYR A 128 -0.74 -16.76 2.19
CA TYR A 128 0.00 -15.57 2.56
C TYR A 128 0.82 -15.10 1.37
N ARG A 129 0.82 -13.78 1.16
CA ARG A 129 1.75 -13.14 0.23
C ARG A 129 2.98 -12.69 1.01
N VAL A 130 4.13 -13.20 0.62
CA VAL A 130 5.42 -12.83 1.20
C VAL A 130 6.13 -11.87 0.27
N ARG A 131 6.76 -10.86 0.87
CA ARG A 131 7.65 -9.93 0.19
C ARG A 131 9.02 -9.93 0.87
N LEU A 132 10.05 -10.09 0.06
CA LEU A 132 11.44 -10.01 0.45
C LEU A 132 12.08 -8.77 -0.19
N ASP A 133 12.64 -7.92 0.65
CA ASP A 133 13.30 -6.67 0.28
C ASP A 133 14.36 -6.36 1.37
N THR A 134 15.50 -5.81 0.96
CA THR A 134 16.54 -5.28 1.87
C THR A 134 16.03 -4.12 2.73
N ARG A 135 14.99 -3.43 2.27
CA ARG A 135 14.38 -2.25 2.90
C ARG A 135 13.01 -2.53 3.51
N ASN A 136 12.74 -3.77 3.91
CA ASN A 136 11.46 -4.20 4.49
C ASN A 136 11.03 -3.36 5.72
N HIS A 137 11.97 -2.82 6.50
CA HIS A 137 11.66 -1.91 7.62
C HIS A 137 10.88 -0.65 7.18
N ASN A 138 11.17 -0.11 6.00
CA ASN A 138 10.47 1.08 5.48
C ASN A 138 9.00 0.78 5.17
N VAL A 139 8.69 -0.45 4.75
CA VAL A 139 7.31 -0.89 4.50
C VAL A 139 6.53 -0.93 5.81
N LEU A 140 7.13 -1.48 6.87
CA LEU A 140 6.51 -1.54 8.20
C LEU A 140 6.31 -0.15 8.81
N LEU A 141 7.31 0.74 8.67
CA LEU A 141 7.21 2.13 9.12
C LEU A 141 6.12 2.88 8.37
N ARG A 142 6.09 2.81 7.03
CA ARG A 142 5.04 3.44 6.22
C ARG A 142 3.66 2.90 6.55
N ARG A 143 3.52 1.58 6.73
CA ARG A 143 2.26 0.96 7.17
C ARG A 143 1.77 1.58 8.49
N ASN A 144 2.65 1.66 9.48
CA ASN A 144 2.29 2.23 10.79
C ASN A 144 1.96 3.72 10.70
N LEU A 145 2.69 4.50 9.88
CA LEU A 145 2.39 5.91 9.63
C LEU A 145 1.02 6.08 8.95
N LEU A 146 0.73 5.29 7.92
CA LEU A 146 -0.54 5.35 7.20
C LEU A 146 -1.73 5.00 8.11
N ARG A 147 -1.59 3.96 8.94
CA ARG A 147 -2.58 3.67 9.98
C ARG A 147 -2.72 4.84 10.95
N LYS A 148 -1.60 5.51 11.26
CA LYS A 148 -1.60 6.66 12.17
C LYS A 148 -2.44 7.84 11.72
N ILE A 149 -2.53 8.03 10.42
CA ILE A 149 -3.31 9.09 9.79
C ILE A 149 -4.69 8.62 9.32
N GLY A 150 -5.13 7.40 9.71
CA GLY A 150 -6.49 6.92 9.49
C GLY A 150 -6.67 5.93 8.33
N TYR A 151 -5.63 5.59 7.57
CA TYR A 151 -5.78 4.59 6.51
C TYR A 151 -5.99 3.17 7.05
N ASN A 152 -6.91 2.45 6.42
CA ASN A 152 -7.11 1.03 6.63
C ASN A 152 -6.07 0.23 5.84
N VAL A 153 -4.90 0.02 6.44
CA VAL A 153 -3.82 -0.77 5.82
C VAL A 153 -3.93 -2.24 6.25
N PRO A 154 -3.85 -3.20 5.32
CA PRO A 154 -3.84 -4.62 5.65
C PRO A 154 -2.79 -4.99 6.70
N ALA A 155 -3.10 -5.99 7.52
CA ALA A 155 -2.15 -6.52 8.48
C ALA A 155 -0.90 -7.04 7.75
N THR A 156 0.28 -6.81 8.34
CA THR A 156 1.55 -7.30 7.80
C THR A 156 2.43 -7.68 8.98
N VAL A 157 3.07 -8.85 8.92
CA VAL A 157 3.96 -9.35 9.97
C VAL A 157 5.38 -9.40 9.43
N TYR A 158 6.35 -9.05 10.28
CA TYR A 158 7.75 -9.30 9.99
C TYR A 158 8.13 -10.73 10.36
N ALA A 159 8.57 -11.51 9.37
CA ALA A 159 9.07 -12.87 9.59
C ALA A 159 10.58 -12.90 9.31
N PRO A 160 11.44 -12.95 10.34
CA PRO A 160 12.89 -12.96 10.14
C PRO A 160 13.40 -14.28 9.54
N LYS A 161 12.66 -15.37 9.75
CA LYS A 161 12.93 -16.71 9.21
C LYS A 161 11.61 -17.32 8.76
N LEU A 162 11.66 -18.02 7.63
CA LEU A 162 10.54 -18.76 7.06
C LEU A 162 11.06 -20.10 6.56
N GLU A 163 10.39 -21.17 6.98
CA GLU A 163 10.63 -22.51 6.44
C GLU A 163 9.62 -22.80 5.35
N ILE A 164 10.10 -23.17 4.16
CA ILE A 164 9.27 -23.37 2.98
C ILE A 164 9.52 -24.76 2.40
N THR A 165 8.46 -25.52 2.20
CA THR A 165 8.48 -26.81 1.51
C THR A 165 8.07 -26.62 0.05
N PHE A 166 8.78 -27.34 -0.82
CA PHE A 166 8.56 -27.32 -2.26
C PHE A 166 8.15 -28.72 -2.72
N LYS A 167 7.27 -28.80 -3.73
CA LYS A 167 6.80 -30.08 -4.29
C LYS A 167 7.88 -30.87 -5.03
N GLY A 168 9.02 -30.25 -5.33
CA GLY A 168 10.14 -30.90 -6.00
C GLY A 168 11.41 -30.05 -6.03
N ASP A 169 12.53 -30.71 -6.28
CA ASP A 169 13.87 -30.10 -6.33
C ASP A 169 13.94 -29.00 -7.40
N TYR A 170 13.34 -29.21 -8.57
CA TYR A 170 13.32 -28.21 -9.65
C TYR A 170 12.66 -26.89 -9.24
N THR A 171 11.50 -26.95 -8.58
CA THR A 171 10.78 -25.75 -8.12
C THR A 171 11.58 -25.00 -7.06
N ARG A 172 12.21 -25.73 -6.13
CA ARG A 172 13.11 -25.14 -5.13
C ARG A 172 14.28 -24.43 -5.81
N ASP A 173 14.95 -25.10 -6.75
CA ASP A 173 16.17 -24.57 -7.37
C ASP A 173 15.87 -23.35 -8.25
N SER A 174 14.73 -23.36 -8.96
CA SER A 174 14.23 -22.18 -9.69
C SER A 174 13.93 -21.03 -8.73
N PHE A 175 13.26 -21.30 -7.60
CA PHE A 175 12.96 -20.29 -6.60
C PHE A 175 14.24 -19.63 -6.04
N ILE A 176 15.25 -20.43 -5.69
CA ILE A 176 16.55 -19.93 -5.17
C ILE A 176 17.29 -19.10 -6.22
N LYS A 177 17.23 -19.51 -7.49
CA LYS A 177 17.80 -18.73 -8.59
C LYS A 177 17.09 -17.39 -8.76
N ASP A 178 15.76 -17.39 -8.76
CA ASP A 178 14.95 -16.20 -8.96
C ASP A 178 15.13 -15.20 -7.82
N ILE A 179 15.05 -15.66 -6.57
CA ILE A 179 15.22 -14.78 -5.41
C ILE A 179 16.61 -14.12 -5.40
N THR A 180 17.66 -14.88 -5.72
CA THR A 180 19.03 -14.35 -5.82
C THR A 180 19.13 -13.30 -6.92
N HIS A 181 18.53 -13.58 -8.09
CA HIS A 181 18.53 -12.65 -9.22
C HIS A 181 17.78 -11.34 -8.93
N TYR A 182 16.58 -11.41 -8.35
CA TYR A 182 15.72 -10.24 -8.15
C TYR A 182 16.11 -9.39 -6.94
N THR A 183 16.66 -10.00 -5.89
CA THR A 183 17.02 -9.28 -4.66
C THR A 183 18.50 -8.86 -4.60
N PHE A 184 19.34 -9.40 -5.50
CA PHE A 184 20.80 -9.26 -5.46
C PHE A 184 21.42 -9.70 -4.11
N LEU A 185 20.73 -10.56 -3.38
CA LEU A 185 21.20 -11.12 -2.12
C LEU A 185 22.10 -12.33 -2.35
N GLU A 186 23.05 -12.54 -1.43
CA GLU A 186 23.97 -13.68 -1.49
C GLU A 186 23.23 -15.02 -1.29
N PRO A 187 23.52 -16.06 -2.10
CA PRO A 187 22.89 -17.38 -1.99
C PRO A 187 23.08 -18.05 -0.62
N GLU A 188 24.16 -17.73 0.10
CA GLU A 188 24.50 -18.32 1.40
C GLU A 188 23.47 -18.00 2.50
N ARG A 189 22.59 -17.02 2.27
CA ARG A 189 21.47 -16.69 3.17
C ARG A 189 20.38 -17.76 3.16
N TRP A 190 20.37 -18.66 2.18
CA TRP A 190 19.33 -19.67 1.99
C TRP A 190 19.82 -21.04 2.46
N LEU A 191 19.27 -21.51 3.59
CA LEU A 191 19.57 -22.85 4.09
C LEU A 191 18.67 -23.86 3.38
N THR A 192 19.26 -24.77 2.60
CA THR A 192 18.53 -25.86 1.94
C THR A 192 18.72 -27.17 2.71
N GLN A 193 17.62 -27.75 3.19
CA GLN A 193 17.61 -29.09 3.77
C GLN A 193 16.75 -30.02 2.89
N LYS A 194 17.24 -31.23 2.60
CA LYS A 194 16.40 -32.29 2.06
C LYS A 194 15.67 -32.96 3.22
N LEU A 195 14.34 -32.98 3.17
CA LEU A 195 13.57 -33.79 4.10
C LEU A 195 13.88 -35.27 3.84
N PRO A 196 14.08 -36.09 4.89
CA PRO A 196 14.15 -37.53 4.71
C PRO A 196 12.85 -38.02 4.06
N ALA A 197 12.99 -38.93 3.10
CA ALA A 197 11.89 -39.52 2.35
C ALA A 197 10.94 -40.32 3.24
#